data_AF-A0A1G1GXN0-F1
#
_entry.id   AF-A0A1G1GXN0-F1
#
_cell.length_a   1.000
_cell.length_b   1.000
_cell.length_c   1.000
_cell.angle_alpha   90.00
_cell.angle_beta   90.00
_cell.angle_gamma   90.00
#
_symmetry.space_group_name_H-M   'P 1'
#
loop_
_entity.id
_entity.type
_entity.pdbx_description
1 polymer ?
#
loop_
_entity_poly.entity_id
_entity_poly.type
_entity_poly.pdbx_seq_one_letter_code
_entity_poly.pdbx_strand_id
1 'polypeptide(L)'
;MTSKLTLPTYLQSTQAPWTSLLVVKTGQRAESLVHPPTGFALRVIKGAKCSTTAGLLTECARALDFPDYFGHNWDALEECLADLEWLPAKGYILLISEAAQVLPDDEEYETFLEVLRDAGEAWGSGQAGMGTRRATPFHVLFAVSEREKAKRAHWRMTEITAEPTRKPGVRPRTPSKGI
;
A
#
# COMPACT_ATOMS: atom_id res chain seq x y z
N MET A 1 -9.66 22.55 -8.63
CA MET A 1 -8.29 22.07 -8.91
C MET A 1 -8.05 20.88 -8.01
N THR A 2 -8.14 19.65 -8.52
CA THR A 2 -7.86 18.43 -7.77
C THR A 2 -6.33 18.30 -7.64
N SER A 3 -5.79 18.68 -6.49
CA SER A 3 -4.38 18.47 -6.19
C SER A 3 -4.07 16.97 -6.25
N LYS A 4 -3.10 16.57 -7.07
CA LYS A 4 -2.57 15.21 -7.06
C LYS A 4 -1.97 14.94 -5.68
N LEU A 5 -2.47 13.95 -4.95
CA LEU A 5 -1.88 13.51 -3.69
C LEU A 5 -0.47 12.97 -3.98
N THR A 6 0.54 13.53 -3.30
CA THR A 6 1.89 12.99 -3.36
C THR A 6 1.98 11.77 -2.44
N LEU A 7 2.80 10.77 -2.81
CA LEU A 7 2.93 9.53 -2.03
C LEU A 7 3.26 9.79 -0.54
N PRO A 8 4.16 10.70 -0.15
CA PRO A 8 4.45 10.96 1.27
C PRO A 8 3.27 11.55 2.05
N THR A 9 2.49 12.45 1.44
CA THR A 9 1.30 13.03 2.08
C THR A 9 0.19 11.99 2.18
N TYR A 10 0.01 11.21 1.12
CA TYR A 10 -0.95 10.11 1.08
C TYR A 10 -0.70 9.10 2.20
N LEU A 11 0.54 8.61 2.34
CA LEU A 11 0.89 7.57 3.31
C LEU A 11 0.69 7.97 4.78
N GLN A 12 0.62 9.26 5.09
CA GLN A 12 0.39 9.76 6.45
C GLN A 12 -1.09 10.08 6.73
N SER A 13 -1.96 9.90 5.75
CA SER A 13 -3.39 10.18 5.88
C SER A 13 -4.07 9.13 6.75
N THR A 14 -5.08 9.55 7.52
CA THR A 14 -6.03 8.63 8.17
C THR A 14 -7.38 8.68 7.44
N GLN A 15 -7.34 8.92 6.12
CA GLN A 15 -8.51 9.01 5.25
C GLN A 15 -8.27 8.22 3.97
N ALA A 16 -9.38 7.73 3.41
CA ALA A 16 -9.45 7.06 2.12
C ALA A 16 -8.79 7.89 0.98
N PRO A 17 -8.32 7.24 -0.11
CA PRO A 17 -8.47 5.81 -0.40
C PRO A 17 -7.49 4.92 0.37
N TRP A 18 -7.96 3.78 0.88
CA TRP A 18 -7.13 2.82 1.63
C TRP A 18 -6.26 1.93 0.74
N THR A 19 -6.77 1.62 -0.45
CA THR A 19 -6.08 0.86 -1.49
C THR A 19 -5.79 1.74 -2.69
N SER A 20 -4.58 1.71 -3.24
CA SER A 20 -4.19 2.52 -4.40
C SER A 20 -3.22 1.79 -5.31
N LEU A 21 -3.21 2.18 -6.59
CA LEU A 21 -2.31 1.62 -7.59
C LEU A 21 -1.00 2.41 -7.62
N LEU A 22 0.13 1.74 -7.40
CA LEU A 22 1.46 2.31 -7.57
C LEU A 22 2.02 1.88 -8.93
N VAL A 23 2.13 2.83 -9.86
CA VAL A 23 2.68 2.54 -11.20
C VAL A 23 4.20 2.56 -11.16
N VAL A 24 4.81 1.42 -11.46
CA VAL A 24 6.26 1.21 -11.48
C VAL A 24 6.78 1.31 -12.91
N LYS A 25 7.75 2.20 -13.15
CA LYS A 25 8.36 2.38 -14.47
C LYS A 25 9.39 1.29 -14.75
N THR A 26 9.68 1.08 -16.03
CA THR A 26 10.71 0.14 -16.46
C THR A 26 12.05 0.41 -15.77
N GLY A 27 12.65 -0.61 -15.16
CA GLY A 27 13.92 -0.52 -14.44
C GLY A 27 13.81 -0.07 -12.97
N GLN A 28 12.63 0.31 -12.49
CA GLN A 28 12.40 0.62 -11.07
C GLN A 28 11.98 -0.62 -10.29
N ARG A 29 12.28 -0.64 -8.98
CA ARG A 29 11.73 -1.61 -8.03
C ARG A 29 10.68 -0.94 -7.16
N ALA A 30 9.55 -1.59 -6.95
CA ALA A 30 8.43 -1.01 -6.21
C ALA A 30 8.84 -0.57 -4.79
N GLU A 31 9.64 -1.39 -4.12
CA GLU A 31 10.15 -1.17 -2.77
C GLU A 31 11.03 0.08 -2.68
N SER A 32 11.75 0.43 -3.75
CA SER A 32 12.59 1.64 -3.81
C SER A 32 11.78 2.93 -3.97
N LEU A 33 10.49 2.82 -4.31
CA LEU A 33 9.61 3.98 -4.50
C LEU A 33 8.90 4.37 -3.19
N VAL A 34 8.70 3.41 -2.28
CA VAL A 34 7.94 3.59 -1.05
C VAL A 34 8.90 3.86 0.11
N HIS A 35 8.90 5.11 0.56
CA HIS A 35 9.70 5.54 1.70
C HIS A 35 8.77 5.72 2.91
N PRO A 36 8.74 4.78 3.86
CA PRO A 36 7.85 4.88 5.02
C PRO A 36 8.25 6.07 5.90
N PRO A 37 7.28 6.87 6.40
CA PRO A 37 7.55 7.86 7.45
C PRO A 37 8.15 7.21 8.70
N THR A 38 8.86 7.98 9.52
CA THR A 38 9.49 7.48 10.74
C THR A 38 8.48 6.82 11.68
N GLY A 39 8.73 5.55 12.03
CA GLY A 39 7.88 4.76 12.92
C GLY A 39 6.73 4.02 12.23
N PHE A 40 6.64 4.09 10.90
CA PHE A 40 5.71 3.27 10.12
C PHE A 40 6.30 1.89 9.84
N ALA A 41 5.44 0.87 9.79
CA ALA A 41 5.79 -0.45 9.30
C ALA A 41 5.51 -0.54 7.79
N LEU A 42 6.54 -0.82 6.99
CA LEU A 42 6.39 -1.23 5.60
C LEU A 42 6.50 -2.75 5.51
N ARG A 43 5.48 -3.41 4.98
CA ARG A 43 5.47 -4.86 4.71
C ARG A 43 5.26 -5.14 3.23
N VAL A 44 6.05 -6.06 2.69
CA VAL A 44 6.01 -6.43 1.27
C VAL A 44 5.38 -7.81 1.11
N ILE A 45 4.24 -7.84 0.41
CA ILE A 45 3.51 -9.05 0.01
C ILE A 45 3.87 -9.34 -1.44
N LYS A 46 4.46 -10.51 -1.70
CA LYS A 46 4.90 -10.89 -3.05
C LYS A 46 3.72 -11.39 -3.88
N GLY A 47 3.17 -10.55 -4.76
CA GLY A 47 2.01 -10.89 -5.57
C GLY A 47 2.19 -12.11 -6.47
N ALA A 48 3.43 -12.43 -6.87
CA ALA A 48 3.77 -13.65 -7.59
C ALA A 48 3.46 -14.96 -6.82
N LYS A 49 3.26 -14.89 -5.50
CA LYS A 49 2.83 -16.02 -4.65
C LYS A 49 1.34 -16.00 -4.34
N CYS A 50 0.62 -14.98 -4.80
CA CYS A 50 -0.77 -14.70 -4.43
C CYS A 50 -1.75 -15.01 -5.56
N SER A 51 -1.42 -15.92 -6.46
CA SER A 51 -2.28 -16.28 -7.59
C SER A 51 -3.50 -17.14 -7.20
N THR A 52 -3.55 -17.58 -5.94
CA THR A 52 -4.68 -18.29 -5.33
C THR A 52 -4.95 -17.72 -3.94
N THR A 53 -6.17 -17.85 -3.44
CA THR A 53 -6.53 -17.44 -2.06
C THR A 53 -5.60 -18.05 -1.01
N ALA A 54 -5.32 -19.37 -1.08
CA ALA A 54 -4.41 -20.02 -0.15
C ALA A 54 -2.98 -19.46 -0.19
N GLY A 55 -2.47 -19.16 -1.40
CA GLY A 55 -1.15 -18.55 -1.59
C GLY A 55 -1.09 -17.12 -1.04
N LEU A 56 -2.14 -16.33 -1.30
CA LEU A 56 -2.29 -14.98 -0.76
C LEU A 56 -2.30 -14.98 0.77
N LEU A 57 -3.16 -15.79 1.39
CA LEU A 57 -3.28 -15.86 2.85
C LEU A 57 -1.96 -16.28 3.51
N THR A 58 -1.25 -17.25 2.91
CA THR A 58 0.08 -17.68 3.36
C THR A 58 1.11 -16.55 3.25
N GLU A 59 1.12 -15.82 2.15
CA GLU A 59 2.07 -14.73 1.94
C GLU A 59 1.76 -13.51 2.82
N CYS A 60 0.47 -13.20 3.09
CA CYS A 60 0.06 -12.21 4.07
C CYS A 60 0.57 -12.58 5.46
N ALA A 61 0.31 -13.81 5.93
CA ALA A 61 0.78 -14.29 7.22
C ALA A 61 2.31 -14.16 7.36
N ARG A 62 3.05 -14.55 6.32
CA ARG A 62 4.52 -14.43 6.29
C ARG A 62 5.01 -12.98 6.24
N ALA A 63 4.30 -12.09 5.53
CA ALA A 63 4.72 -10.70 5.36
C ALA A 63 4.41 -9.84 6.59
N LEU A 64 3.32 -10.14 7.28
CA LEU A 64 2.82 -9.39 8.44
C LEU A 64 3.21 -10.05 9.78
N ASP A 65 3.98 -11.13 9.74
CA ASP A 65 4.40 -11.90 10.90
C ASP A 65 3.19 -12.34 11.74
N PHE A 66 2.12 -12.83 11.06
CA PHE A 66 0.89 -13.26 11.74
C PHE A 66 1.15 -14.38 12.75
N PRO A 67 0.35 -14.48 13.83
CA PRO A 67 0.48 -15.53 14.83
C PRO A 67 0.28 -16.93 14.26
N ASP A 68 0.89 -17.93 14.92
CA ASP A 68 0.83 -19.35 14.51
C ASP A 68 -0.60 -19.94 14.49
N TYR A 69 -1.55 -19.30 15.17
CA TYR A 69 -2.96 -19.70 15.18
C TYR A 69 -3.78 -19.15 13.99
N PHE A 70 -3.15 -18.44 13.05
CA PHE A 70 -3.82 -17.87 11.90
C PHE A 70 -4.64 -18.92 11.12
N GLY A 71 -5.94 -18.68 10.97
CA GLY A 71 -6.91 -19.66 10.46
C GLY A 71 -6.86 -19.93 8.94
N HIS A 72 -6.02 -19.21 8.18
CA HIS A 72 -5.89 -19.36 6.72
C HIS A 72 -7.24 -19.29 5.96
N ASN A 73 -8.09 -18.32 6.33
CA ASN A 73 -9.33 -17.98 5.64
C ASN A 73 -9.56 -16.45 5.66
N TRP A 74 -10.63 -15.98 5.01
CA TRP A 74 -10.93 -14.54 4.91
C TRP A 74 -11.24 -13.90 6.26
N ASP A 75 -12.07 -14.52 7.09
CA ASP A 75 -12.43 -14.02 8.42
C ASP A 75 -11.17 -13.85 9.29
N ALA A 76 -10.27 -14.83 9.29
CA ALA A 76 -9.02 -14.77 10.02
C ALA A 76 -8.08 -13.67 9.49
N LEU A 77 -8.10 -13.39 8.17
CA LEU A 77 -7.34 -12.30 7.58
C LEU A 77 -7.90 -10.95 8.06
N GLU A 78 -9.22 -10.78 8.04
CA GLU A 78 -9.88 -9.58 8.55
C GLU A 78 -9.55 -9.34 10.02
N GLU A 79 -9.71 -10.36 10.87
CA GLU A 79 -9.37 -10.30 12.30
C GLU A 79 -7.91 -9.88 12.53
N CYS A 80 -6.96 -10.51 11.82
CA CYS A 80 -5.55 -10.19 11.97
C CYS A 80 -5.19 -8.79 11.43
N LEU A 81 -5.88 -8.29 10.41
CA LEU A 81 -5.65 -6.93 9.91
C LEU A 81 -6.32 -5.87 10.79
N ALA A 82 -7.41 -6.21 11.47
CA ALA A 82 -8.09 -5.35 12.43
C ALA A 82 -7.31 -5.22 13.75
N ASP A 83 -6.48 -6.22 14.10
CA ASP A 83 -5.63 -6.20 15.28
C ASP A 83 -4.20 -6.67 14.99
N LEU A 84 -3.28 -5.71 14.92
CA LEU A 84 -1.86 -5.93 14.65
C LEU A 84 -1.02 -5.72 15.92
N GLU A 85 -1.52 -6.13 17.09
CA GLU A 85 -0.86 -5.88 18.39
C GLU A 85 0.59 -6.41 18.47
N TRP A 86 0.92 -7.49 17.76
CA TRP A 86 2.28 -8.04 17.67
C TRP A 86 3.22 -7.21 16.78
N LEU A 87 2.67 -6.29 15.98
CA LEU A 87 3.40 -5.44 15.05
C LEU A 87 3.14 -3.95 15.36
N PRO A 88 3.50 -3.43 16.55
CA PRO A 88 3.19 -2.04 16.90
C PRO A 88 3.91 -1.04 15.99
N ALA A 89 3.14 -0.16 15.33
CA ALA A 89 3.64 0.92 14.49
C ALA A 89 2.81 2.20 14.62
N LYS A 90 3.36 3.33 14.15
CA LYS A 90 2.64 4.61 14.03
C LYS A 90 1.73 4.69 12.79
N GLY A 91 1.82 3.67 11.93
CA GLY A 91 1.08 3.54 10.69
C GLY A 91 1.60 2.35 9.89
N TYR A 92 0.77 1.82 9.00
CA TYR A 92 1.01 0.59 8.27
C TYR A 92 0.95 0.83 6.77
N ILE A 93 1.92 0.27 6.06
CA ILE A 93 1.99 0.32 4.60
C ILE A 93 2.19 -1.09 4.09
N LEU A 94 1.21 -1.61 3.37
CA LEU A 94 1.31 -2.90 2.70
C LEU A 94 1.64 -2.65 1.23
N LEU A 95 2.81 -3.06 0.80
CA LEU A 95 3.22 -3.01 -0.60
C LEU A 95 3.03 -4.39 -1.22
N ILE A 96 2.05 -4.51 -2.11
CA ILE A 96 1.81 -5.72 -2.90
C ILE A 96 2.63 -5.58 -4.18
N SER A 97 3.77 -6.26 -4.24
CA SER A 97 4.62 -6.29 -5.43
C SER A 97 4.00 -7.20 -6.51
N GLU A 98 4.31 -6.97 -7.78
CA GLU A 98 3.77 -7.75 -8.90
C GLU A 98 2.23 -7.94 -8.86
N ALA A 99 1.50 -6.89 -8.49
CA ALA A 99 0.05 -6.94 -8.26
C ALA A 99 -0.77 -7.40 -9.47
N ALA A 100 -0.17 -7.38 -10.68
CA ALA A 100 -0.76 -7.99 -11.87
C ALA A 100 -0.99 -9.52 -11.74
N GLN A 101 -0.35 -10.20 -10.78
CA GLN A 101 -0.43 -11.66 -10.59
C GLN A 101 -1.36 -12.09 -9.43
N VAL A 102 -1.79 -11.17 -8.59
CA VAL A 102 -2.61 -11.44 -7.39
C VAL A 102 -4.03 -11.77 -7.82
N LEU A 103 -4.57 -12.93 -7.43
CA LEU A 103 -5.98 -13.32 -7.64
C LEU A 103 -6.52 -12.91 -9.01
N PRO A 104 -6.23 -13.67 -10.07
CA PRO A 104 -6.75 -13.38 -11.41
C PRO A 104 -8.27 -13.60 -11.52
N ASP A 105 -8.89 -14.25 -10.54
CA ASP A 105 -10.34 -14.36 -10.39
C ASP A 105 -10.92 -13.09 -9.77
N ASP A 106 -12.03 -12.59 -10.31
CA ASP A 106 -12.62 -11.31 -9.91
C ASP A 106 -13.31 -11.39 -8.55
N GLU A 107 -13.95 -12.51 -8.20
CA GLU A 107 -14.73 -12.64 -6.95
C GLU A 107 -13.80 -12.70 -5.74
N GLU A 108 -12.78 -13.57 -5.76
CA GLU A 108 -11.79 -13.66 -4.67
C GLU A 108 -11.04 -12.33 -4.48
N TYR A 109 -10.77 -11.64 -5.59
CA TYR A 109 -10.11 -10.36 -5.56
C TYR A 109 -10.98 -9.26 -4.95
N GLU A 110 -12.27 -9.20 -5.29
CA GLU A 110 -13.21 -8.24 -4.71
C GLU A 110 -13.33 -8.43 -3.18
N THR A 111 -13.41 -9.68 -2.72
CA THR A 111 -13.36 -10.00 -1.28
C THR A 111 -12.07 -9.50 -0.64
N PHE A 112 -10.91 -9.75 -1.27
CA PHE A 112 -9.64 -9.26 -0.73
C PHE A 112 -9.60 -7.73 -0.60
N LEU A 113 -10.11 -7.01 -1.60
CA LEU A 113 -10.17 -5.56 -1.54
C LEU A 113 -11.09 -5.03 -0.45
N GLU A 114 -12.21 -5.69 -0.24
CA GLU A 114 -13.13 -5.35 0.84
C GLU A 114 -12.43 -5.48 2.19
N VAL A 115 -11.82 -6.62 2.47
CA VAL A 115 -11.04 -6.86 3.70
C VAL A 115 -9.96 -5.79 3.91
N LEU A 116 -9.21 -5.43 2.86
CA LEU A 116 -8.17 -4.41 2.96
C LEU A 116 -8.72 -2.99 3.20
N ARG A 117 -9.87 -2.66 2.59
CA ARG A 117 -10.54 -1.38 2.79
C ARG A 117 -11.09 -1.27 4.20
N ASP A 118 -11.70 -2.33 4.70
CA ASP A 118 -12.32 -2.36 6.02
C ASP A 118 -11.26 -2.24 7.10
N ALA A 119 -10.11 -2.92 6.94
CA ALA A 119 -8.93 -2.70 7.77
C ALA A 119 -8.47 -1.22 7.72
N GLY A 120 -8.35 -0.64 6.53
CA GLY A 120 -7.98 0.77 6.35
C GLY A 120 -8.92 1.73 7.07
N GLU A 121 -10.23 1.51 6.98
CA GLU A 121 -11.26 2.30 7.65
C GLU A 121 -11.22 2.13 9.17
N ALA A 122 -11.07 0.90 9.66
CA ALA A 122 -10.97 0.61 11.08
C ALA A 122 -9.75 1.31 11.71
N TRP A 123 -8.58 1.23 11.08
CA TRP A 123 -7.39 1.95 11.54
C TRP A 123 -7.54 3.46 11.40
N GLY A 124 -8.03 3.95 10.26
CA GLY A 124 -8.20 5.37 9.97
C GLY A 124 -9.22 6.07 10.87
N SER A 125 -10.20 5.35 11.40
CA SER A 125 -11.20 5.85 12.36
C SER A 125 -10.80 5.61 13.82
N GLY A 126 -9.76 4.81 14.08
CA GLY A 126 -9.33 4.42 15.43
C GLY A 126 -10.23 3.37 16.08
N GLN A 127 -10.94 2.57 15.28
CA GLN A 127 -11.70 1.39 15.71
C GLN A 127 -10.85 0.12 15.78
N ALA A 128 -9.71 0.08 15.08
CA ALA A 128 -8.77 -1.03 15.08
C ALA A 128 -7.85 -1.04 16.32
N GLY A 129 -7.34 -2.24 16.64
CA GLY A 129 -6.46 -2.51 17.77
C GLY A 129 -7.16 -2.52 19.13
N MET A 130 -6.76 -3.45 19.99
CA MET A 130 -7.27 -3.58 21.36
C MET A 130 -6.84 -2.39 22.25
N GLY A 131 -7.60 -1.29 22.20
CA GLY A 131 -7.51 -0.18 23.17
C GLY A 131 -6.97 1.16 22.66
N THR A 132 -6.49 1.24 21.42
CA THR A 132 -6.01 2.50 20.82
C THR A 132 -7.11 3.22 20.03
N ARG A 133 -7.88 4.09 20.68
CA ARG A 133 -8.87 4.97 20.03
C ARG A 133 -8.24 6.15 19.25
N ARG A 134 -7.17 5.89 18.49
CA ARG A 134 -6.53 6.91 17.65
C ARG A 134 -6.50 6.45 16.21
N ALA A 135 -7.03 7.31 15.35
CA ALA A 135 -6.86 7.21 13.91
C ALA A 135 -5.38 6.99 13.56
N THR A 136 -5.11 5.91 12.85
CA THR A 136 -3.77 5.44 12.47
C THR A 136 -3.74 5.22 10.96
N PRO A 137 -2.74 5.75 10.24
CA PRO A 137 -2.64 5.52 8.81
C PRO A 137 -2.46 4.04 8.47
N PHE A 138 -3.27 3.53 7.54
CA PHE A 138 -3.18 2.19 7.01
C PHE A 138 -3.43 2.26 5.51
N HIS A 139 -2.42 1.94 4.71
CA HIS A 139 -2.49 2.05 3.25
C HIS A 139 -1.93 0.82 2.55
N VAL A 140 -2.61 0.39 1.50
CA VAL A 140 -2.19 -0.70 0.63
C VAL A 140 -1.87 -0.17 -0.76
N LEU A 141 -0.64 -0.41 -1.20
CA LEU A 141 -0.14 -0.04 -2.50
C LEU A 141 0.00 -1.28 -3.38
N PHE A 142 -0.79 -1.33 -4.45
CA PHE A 142 -0.70 -2.37 -5.48
C PHE A 142 0.31 -1.94 -6.54
N ALA A 143 1.52 -2.48 -6.50
CA ALA A 143 2.56 -2.13 -7.45
C ALA A 143 2.41 -2.92 -8.76
N VAL A 144 2.18 -2.19 -9.84
CA VAL A 144 2.05 -2.74 -11.20
C VAL A 144 2.99 -2.02 -12.16
N SER A 145 3.49 -2.74 -13.17
CA SER A 145 4.25 -2.09 -14.23
C SER A 145 3.35 -1.24 -15.12
N GLU A 146 3.91 -0.21 -15.76
CA GLU A 146 3.18 0.60 -16.77
C GLU A 146 2.55 -0.26 -17.88
N ARG A 147 3.17 -1.39 -18.22
CA ARG A 147 2.70 -2.32 -19.26
C ARG A 147 1.52 -3.18 -18.80
N GLU A 148 1.39 -3.39 -17.48
CA GLU A 148 0.42 -4.33 -16.92
C GLU A 148 -0.72 -3.65 -16.18
N LYS A 149 -0.63 -2.34 -15.92
CA LYS A 149 -1.68 -1.61 -15.22
C LYS A 149 -3.07 -1.74 -15.86
N ALA A 150 -3.14 -1.90 -17.18
CA ALA A 150 -4.39 -2.13 -17.90
C ALA A 150 -5.09 -3.43 -17.50
N LYS A 151 -4.34 -4.47 -17.10
CA LYS A 151 -4.92 -5.72 -16.58
C LYS A 151 -5.76 -5.49 -15.33
N ARG A 152 -5.47 -4.41 -14.58
CA ARG A 152 -6.11 -4.05 -13.32
C ARG A 152 -7.00 -2.81 -13.43
N ALA A 153 -7.35 -2.38 -14.64
CA ALA A 153 -8.21 -1.21 -14.84
C ALA A 153 -9.61 -1.38 -14.20
N HIS A 154 -10.13 -2.61 -14.17
CA HIS A 154 -11.42 -2.94 -13.57
C HIS A 154 -11.43 -2.79 -12.04
N TRP A 155 -10.27 -2.71 -11.39
CA TRP A 155 -10.14 -2.55 -9.94
C TRP A 155 -10.52 -1.15 -9.44
N ARG A 156 -10.68 -0.17 -10.35
CA ARG A 156 -11.10 1.22 -10.05
C ARG A 156 -10.29 1.92 -8.95
N MET A 157 -9.07 1.46 -8.69
CA MET A 157 -8.18 2.08 -7.72
C MET A 157 -7.69 3.45 -8.20
N THR A 158 -7.46 4.34 -7.23
CA THR A 158 -6.78 5.61 -7.52
C THR A 158 -5.31 5.34 -7.84
N GLU A 159 -4.83 5.84 -8.98
CA GLU A 159 -3.40 5.78 -9.32
C GLU A 159 -2.63 6.83 -8.49
N ILE A 160 -1.59 6.37 -7.79
CA ILE A 160 -0.63 7.23 -7.07
C ILE A 160 0.70 7.17 -7.79
N THR A 161 1.20 8.35 -8.18
CA THR A 161 2.53 8.47 -8.77
C THR A 161 3.55 8.64 -7.66
N ALA A 162 4.58 7.78 -7.64
CA ALA A 162 5.82 8.06 -6.92
C ALA A 162 6.59 9.14 -7.69
N GLU A 163 6.14 10.40 -7.65
CA GLU A 163 6.94 11.47 -8.21
C GLU A 163 8.23 11.62 -7.39
N PRO A 164 9.40 11.74 -8.05
CA PRO A 164 10.58 12.21 -7.34
C PRO A 164 10.28 13.65 -6.92
N THR A 165 10.46 13.96 -5.64
CA THR A 165 10.45 15.33 -5.15
C THR A 165 11.49 16.12 -5.92
N ARG A 166 11.07 16.83 -6.97
CA ARG A 166 11.92 17.78 -7.66
C ARG A 166 12.16 18.91 -6.66
N LYS A 167 13.34 18.94 -6.02
CA LYS A 167 13.82 20.17 -5.35
C LYS A 167 13.69 21.31 -6.36
N PRO A 168 13.13 22.48 -6.00
CA PRO A 168 13.12 23.63 -6.88
C PRO A 168 14.55 23.90 -7.32
N GLY A 169 14.82 23.77 -8.62
CA GLY A 169 16.15 23.95 -9.18
C GLY A 169 16.64 25.35 -8.86
N VAL A 170 17.73 25.46 -8.10
CA VAL A 170 18.54 26.67 -8.03
C VAL A 170 19.00 26.94 -9.46
N ARG A 171 18.51 28.03 -10.09
CA ARG A 171 18.99 28.45 -11.41
C ARG A 171 20.50 28.74 -11.29
N PRO A 172 21.33 28.22 -12.21
CA PRO A 172 22.72 28.68 -12.31
C PRO A 172 22.70 30.18 -12.63
N ARG A 173 23.40 30.99 -11.83
CA ARG A 173 23.63 32.40 -12.14
C ARG A 173 24.54 32.45 -13.38
N THR A 174 24.04 32.98 -14.48
CA THR A 174 24.85 33.32 -15.64
C THR A 174 25.90 34.38 -15.23
N PRO A 175 27.20 34.21 -15.54
CA PRO A 175 28.16 35.28 -15.35
C PRO A 175 27.85 36.39 -16.35
N SER A 176 27.62 37.60 -15.86
CA SER A 176 27.53 38.79 -16.69
C SER A 176 28.88 39.03 -17.35
N LYS A 177 28.95 38.98 -18.69
CA LYS A 177 30.11 39.49 -19.43
C LYS A 177 30.10 41.02 -19.26
N GLY A 178 30.98 41.53 -18.41
CA GLY A 178 31.34 42.95 -18.40
C GLY A 178 32.13 43.30 -19.66
N ILE A 179 31.74 44.42 -20.27
CA ILE A 179 32.47 45.14 -21.31
C ILE A 179 33.57 45.96 -20.62
#